data_AF-A0A9P5M8R7-F1
#
_entry.id   AF-A0A9P5M8R7-F1
#
_cell.length_a   1.000
_cell.length_b   1.000
_cell.length_c   1.000
_cell.angle_alpha   90.00
_cell.angle_beta   90.00
_cell.angle_gamma   90.00
#
_symmetry.space_group_name_H-M   'P 1'
#
loop_
_entity.id
_entity.type
_entity.pdbx_description
1 polymer ?
#
loop_
_entity_poly.entity_id
_entity_poly.type
_entity_poly.pdbx_seq_one_letter_code
_entity_poly.pdbx_strand_id
1 'polypeptide(L)'
;MATTTDAAPIEVAESIQIDGAEHEIVDIGTDGDVILEVLFENTKACTKSIPNETIQKLRNSKLPFPSARVFYRVRLDILKKHSKYFEHLLGSDTFGEGRAISARFAELSLSSKDPSELPAGELPRIQITDEDDATRTIGREAVFKDMLRIIHGTAHSSKSITLLYISILVVMADRYDCMTTIARYVAGKFSSFKYPPTLDKTSEEVVRQKVLIFYHTNQALRLSAATKELILRGSSRWSIYEETNSDFLAAWWDLPEGLEDELSYRRQRIILTISSLQTHFLSLYTSRTRQCKLGYDSSAACDSFQLGEMVKFMTRRNLLSLMPYQAVPPDDPEFIWPEAYTGDIELLIALLRECPSYQIDKNHGHCGLRNKLLPALSYIKDCIDGGIGIKSKFWKTERSSQTWIPSPSTNNSNKKAFVVGGKEVGDDKPENFFDFKSLNREDLTSGGRSLGVDKAAKKLFLADKWDWIREVETEKEKERMSKSSYFRF
;
A
#
# COMPACT_ATOMS: atom_id res chain seq x y z
N MET A 1 -8.48 35.89 -55.79
CA MET A 1 -8.81 35.03 -54.63
C MET A 1 -8.37 33.61 -54.96
N ALA A 2 -7.17 33.24 -54.54
CA ALA A 2 -6.68 31.88 -54.58
C ALA A 2 -5.96 31.67 -53.25
N THR A 3 -6.54 30.82 -52.42
CA THR A 3 -6.10 30.48 -51.07
C THR A 3 -4.80 29.68 -51.14
N THR A 4 -3.73 30.27 -50.62
CA THR A 4 -2.48 29.60 -50.28
C THR A 4 -2.72 28.67 -49.09
N THR A 5 -2.73 27.37 -49.36
CA THR A 5 -2.57 26.32 -48.34
C THR A 5 -1.14 26.34 -47.83
N ASP A 6 -0.99 26.76 -46.58
CA ASP A 6 0.23 26.70 -45.80
C ASP A 6 0.49 25.22 -45.44
N ALA A 7 1.51 24.62 -46.05
CA ALA A 7 1.93 23.26 -45.74
C ALA A 7 2.83 23.31 -44.50
N ALA A 8 2.40 22.64 -43.43
CA ALA A 8 3.23 22.46 -42.23
C ALA A 8 4.57 21.79 -42.60
N PRO A 9 5.70 22.18 -41.98
CA PRO A 9 6.99 21.57 -42.27
C PRO A 9 6.96 20.09 -41.89
N ILE A 10 7.29 19.23 -42.85
CA ILE A 10 7.56 17.81 -42.62
C ILE A 10 8.91 17.76 -41.89
N GLU A 11 8.92 17.42 -40.60
CA GLU A 11 10.14 17.05 -39.87
C GLU A 11 10.79 15.89 -40.63
N VAL A 12 11.91 16.15 -41.29
CA VAL A 12 12.72 15.10 -41.93
C VAL A 12 13.40 14.35 -40.80
N ALA A 13 12.86 13.18 -40.44
CA ALA A 13 13.44 12.34 -39.41
C ALA A 13 14.86 11.91 -39.84
N GLU A 14 15.85 12.31 -39.07
CA GLU A 14 17.25 11.94 -39.30
C GLU A 14 17.41 10.43 -39.09
N SER A 15 18.18 9.75 -39.94
CA SER A 15 18.40 8.31 -39.86
C SER A 15 19.89 7.96 -39.76
N ILE A 16 20.20 6.88 -39.05
CA ILE A 16 21.56 6.37 -38.88
C ILE A 16 21.66 4.93 -39.37
N GLN A 17 22.72 4.62 -40.12
CA GLN A 17 23.00 3.25 -40.55
C GLN A 17 23.91 2.54 -39.55
N ILE A 18 23.40 1.50 -38.91
CA ILE A 18 24.12 0.68 -37.94
C ILE A 18 23.85 -0.80 -38.26
N ASP A 19 24.90 -1.61 -38.30
CA ASP A 19 24.81 -3.05 -38.59
C ASP A 19 24.11 -3.39 -39.92
N GLY A 20 24.16 -2.47 -40.89
CA GLY A 20 23.51 -2.60 -42.21
C GLY A 20 22.00 -2.31 -42.22
N ALA A 21 21.43 -1.85 -41.10
CA ALA A 21 20.04 -1.41 -40.99
C ALA A 21 19.97 0.12 -40.78
N GLU A 22 18.97 0.75 -41.40
CA GLU A 22 18.66 2.16 -41.20
C GLU A 22 17.72 2.30 -39.99
N HIS A 23 18.13 3.12 -39.02
CA HIS A 23 17.38 3.38 -37.81
C HIS A 23 16.97 4.85 -37.73
N GLU A 24 15.70 5.10 -37.40
CA GLU A 24 15.17 6.45 -37.17
C GLU A 24 15.71 7.02 -35.85
N ILE A 25 16.15 8.27 -35.88
CA ILE A 25 16.58 9.00 -34.70
C ILE A 25 15.40 9.81 -34.16
N VAL A 26 15.19 9.69 -32.85
CA VAL A 26 14.14 10.39 -32.14
C VAL A 26 14.73 11.62 -31.47
N ASP A 27 14.39 12.79 -32.00
CA ASP A 27 14.75 14.06 -31.39
C ASP A 27 13.89 14.33 -30.14
N ILE A 28 14.58 14.52 -29.01
CA ILE A 28 13.97 14.86 -27.72
C ILE A 28 13.87 16.39 -27.53
N GLY A 29 14.77 17.14 -28.19
CA GLY A 29 14.83 18.61 -28.22
C GLY A 29 15.60 19.09 -29.47
N THR A 30 15.71 20.41 -29.67
CA THR A 30 16.23 20.99 -30.92
C THR A 30 17.76 20.95 -31.04
N ASP A 31 18.49 20.89 -29.92
CA ASP A 31 19.96 20.94 -29.93
C ASP A 31 20.50 19.87 -28.99
N GLY A 32 20.47 18.61 -29.43
CA GLY A 32 21.09 17.48 -28.74
C GLY A 32 22.49 17.21 -29.26
N ASP A 33 23.42 16.94 -28.35
CA ASP A 33 24.86 16.78 -28.57
C ASP A 33 25.32 15.32 -28.45
N VAL A 34 24.43 14.40 -28.10
CA VAL A 34 24.72 12.99 -27.85
C VAL A 34 23.58 12.08 -28.34
N ILE A 35 23.92 10.88 -28.81
CA ILE A 35 22.97 9.82 -29.17
C ILE A 35 22.95 8.74 -28.08
N LEU A 36 21.78 8.55 -27.46
CA LEU A 36 21.51 7.39 -26.61
C LEU A 36 20.89 6.28 -27.43
N GLU A 37 21.66 5.22 -27.64
CA GLU A 37 21.17 3.95 -28.15
C GLU A 37 20.61 3.14 -26.98
N VAL A 38 19.30 2.94 -26.97
CA VAL A 38 18.61 2.19 -25.91
C VAL A 38 18.02 0.91 -26.47
N LEU A 39 18.46 -0.22 -25.91
CA LEU A 39 17.92 -1.54 -26.19
C LEU A 39 16.89 -1.90 -25.11
N PHE A 40 15.62 -2.03 -25.50
CA PHE A 40 14.53 -2.47 -24.64
C PHE A 40 14.36 -3.98 -24.77
N GLU A 41 15.03 -4.71 -23.89
CA GLU A 41 14.95 -6.18 -23.86
C GLU A 41 13.62 -6.61 -23.27
N ASN A 42 12.93 -7.50 -23.99
CA ASN A 42 11.65 -8.05 -23.56
C ASN A 42 11.78 -9.56 -23.35
N THR A 43 11.34 -10.02 -22.19
CA THR A 43 11.29 -11.45 -21.87
C THR A 43 9.86 -11.99 -21.99
N LYS A 44 9.69 -13.30 -21.77
CA LYS A 44 8.36 -13.94 -21.72
C LYS A 44 7.50 -13.44 -20.53
N ALA A 45 8.11 -12.71 -19.58
CA ALA A 45 7.46 -12.15 -18.40
C ALA A 45 6.56 -10.94 -18.70
N CYS A 46 6.88 -10.15 -19.73
CA CYS A 46 5.98 -9.91 -20.87
C CYS A 46 4.46 -10.09 -20.70
N THR A 47 3.71 -9.29 -19.92
CA THR A 47 2.24 -9.51 -19.77
C THR A 47 1.34 -8.32 -20.03
N LYS A 48 1.87 -7.09 -20.11
CA LYS A 48 1.05 -5.87 -20.19
C LYS A 48 1.13 -5.21 -21.57
N SER A 49 0.11 -4.41 -21.89
CA SER A 49 -0.03 -3.62 -23.13
C SER A 49 -0.19 -4.39 -24.44
N ILE A 50 -0.30 -5.72 -24.40
CA ILE A 50 -0.59 -6.58 -25.55
C ILE A 50 -1.81 -7.46 -25.26
N PRO A 51 -2.71 -7.72 -26.23
CA PRO A 51 -3.79 -8.69 -26.06
C PRO A 51 -3.28 -10.08 -25.65
N ASN A 52 -3.98 -10.73 -24.72
CA ASN A 52 -3.59 -12.04 -24.17
C ASN A 52 -3.37 -13.11 -25.27
N GLU A 53 -4.19 -13.11 -26.32
CA GLU A 53 -4.06 -14.03 -27.45
C GLU A 53 -2.72 -13.87 -28.19
N THR A 54 -2.27 -12.63 -28.36
CA THR A 54 -0.98 -12.32 -29.00
C THR A 54 0.18 -12.71 -28.09
N ILE A 55 0.06 -12.48 -26.77
CA ILE A 55 1.06 -12.92 -25.80
C ILE A 55 1.21 -14.45 -25.80
N GLN A 56 0.09 -15.18 -25.85
CA GLN A 56 0.11 -16.65 -25.94
C GLN A 56 0.76 -17.14 -27.23
N LYS A 57 0.47 -16.51 -28.38
CA LYS A 57 1.14 -16.81 -29.66
C LYS A 57 2.65 -16.56 -29.59
N LEU A 58 3.07 -15.46 -28.97
CA LEU A 58 4.49 -15.13 -28.79
C LEU A 58 5.20 -16.11 -27.84
N ARG A 59 4.55 -16.55 -26.76
CA ARG A 59 5.11 -17.53 -25.82
C ARG A 59 5.28 -18.93 -26.43
N ASN A 60 4.36 -19.32 -27.31
CA ASN A 60 4.39 -20.60 -28.01
C ASN A 60 5.31 -20.60 -29.24
N SER A 61 5.73 -19.42 -29.69
CA SER A 61 6.71 -19.26 -30.76
C SER A 61 8.13 -19.62 -30.27
N LYS A 62 8.94 -20.19 -31.17
CA LYS A 62 10.39 -20.37 -30.94
C LYS A 62 11.20 -19.11 -31.23
N LEU A 63 10.55 -18.06 -31.75
CA LEU A 63 11.21 -16.79 -32.06
C LEU A 63 11.50 -16.00 -30.76
N PRO A 64 12.57 -15.18 -30.75
CA PRO A 64 12.85 -14.25 -29.66
C PRO A 64 11.65 -13.31 -29.41
N PHE A 65 11.45 -12.90 -28.16
CA PHE A 65 10.45 -11.87 -27.86
C PHE A 65 10.86 -10.54 -28.54
N PRO A 66 9.90 -9.79 -29.10
CA PRO A 66 10.21 -8.58 -29.84
C PRO A 66 10.82 -7.54 -28.90
N SER A 67 12.07 -7.15 -29.14
CA SER A 67 12.79 -6.12 -28.40
C SER A 67 12.97 -4.88 -29.30
N ALA A 68 12.90 -3.69 -28.72
CA ALA A 68 13.01 -2.44 -29.48
C ALA A 68 14.41 -1.84 -29.29
N ARG A 69 15.02 -1.35 -30.37
CA ARG A 69 16.28 -0.58 -30.33
C ARG A 69 15.96 0.81 -30.84
N VAL A 70 16.13 1.83 -30.00
CA VAL A 70 15.76 3.22 -30.31
C VAL A 70 16.95 4.13 -30.08
N PHE A 71 17.14 5.10 -30.99
CA PHE A 71 18.20 6.09 -30.92
C PHE A 71 17.60 7.43 -30.54
N TYR A 72 17.95 7.97 -29.37
CA TYR A 72 17.46 9.25 -28.88
C TYR A 72 18.56 10.30 -28.98
N ARG A 73 18.28 11.42 -29.67
CA ARG A 73 19.15 12.59 -29.65
C ARG A 73 18.79 13.45 -28.44
N VAL A 74 19.77 13.64 -27.55
CA VAL A 74 19.59 14.26 -26.24
C VAL A 74 20.70 15.25 -25.95
N ARG A 75 20.47 16.11 -24.96
CA ARG A 75 21.48 17.05 -24.46
C ARG A 75 22.12 16.55 -23.17
N LEU A 76 23.43 16.39 -23.18
CA LEU A 76 24.18 15.77 -22.09
C LEU A 76 24.14 16.59 -20.79
N ASP A 77 24.25 17.91 -20.89
CA ASP A 77 24.24 18.81 -19.73
C ASP A 77 22.91 18.74 -18.95
N ILE A 78 21.78 18.70 -19.65
CA ILE A 78 20.44 18.58 -19.10
C ILE A 78 20.26 17.21 -18.45
N LEU A 79 20.70 16.13 -19.12
CA LEU A 79 20.63 14.79 -18.57
C LEU A 79 21.40 14.68 -17.26
N LYS A 80 22.66 15.14 -17.22
CA LYS A 80 23.48 15.12 -16.00
C LYS A 80 22.86 15.97 -14.88
N LYS A 81 22.25 17.11 -15.23
CA LYS A 81 21.62 18.01 -14.24
C LYS A 81 20.38 17.41 -13.58
N HIS A 82 19.61 16.62 -14.33
CA HIS A 82 18.29 16.15 -13.91
C HIS A 82 18.24 14.64 -13.59
N SER A 83 19.31 13.90 -13.86
CA SER A 83 19.47 12.49 -13.53
C SER A 83 20.86 12.22 -12.97
N LYS A 84 20.93 11.77 -11.71
CA LYS A 84 22.22 11.38 -11.13
C LYS A 84 22.75 10.12 -11.78
N TYR A 85 21.90 9.22 -12.27
CA TYR A 85 22.33 8.05 -13.01
C TYR A 85 23.19 8.44 -14.21
N PHE A 86 22.68 9.36 -15.05
CA PHE A 86 23.44 9.86 -16.21
C PHE A 86 24.63 10.73 -15.82
N GLU A 87 24.54 11.47 -14.71
CA GLU A 87 25.69 12.20 -14.14
C GLU A 87 26.86 11.26 -13.84
N HIS A 88 26.61 10.13 -13.19
CA HIS A 88 27.67 9.18 -12.84
C HIS A 88 28.14 8.36 -14.05
N LEU A 89 27.21 7.86 -14.87
CA LEU A 89 27.54 7.03 -16.04
C LEU A 89 28.32 7.81 -17.10
N LEU A 90 27.91 9.04 -17.39
CA LEU A 90 28.41 9.83 -18.53
C LEU A 90 29.36 10.95 -18.10
N GLY A 91 29.33 11.36 -16.83
CA GLY A 91 30.15 12.43 -16.30
C GLY A 91 31.41 11.99 -15.57
N SER A 92 31.60 10.70 -15.33
CA SER A 92 32.74 10.15 -14.60
C SER A 92 33.72 9.42 -15.54
N ASP A 93 35.02 9.56 -15.27
CA ASP A 93 36.09 8.83 -15.95
C ASP A 93 36.21 7.35 -15.51
N THR A 94 35.41 6.95 -14.50
CA THR A 94 35.40 5.58 -13.99
C THR A 94 34.76 4.61 -14.98
N PHE A 95 33.74 5.07 -15.71
CA PHE A 95 32.96 4.25 -16.64
C PHE A 95 33.52 4.33 -18.07
N GLY A 96 33.39 3.24 -18.83
CA GLY A 96 33.87 3.19 -20.21
C GLY A 96 33.11 4.17 -21.11
N GLU A 97 31.84 4.34 -20.83
CA GLU A 97 30.89 5.23 -21.48
C GLU A 97 31.32 6.71 -21.31
N GLY A 98 31.57 7.15 -20.08
CA GLY A 98 32.04 8.51 -19.79
C GLY A 98 33.38 8.84 -20.44
N ARG A 99 34.33 7.88 -20.46
CA ARG A 99 35.61 8.04 -21.16
C ARG A 99 35.44 8.14 -22.68
N ALA A 100 34.58 7.31 -23.27
CA ALA A 100 34.32 7.31 -24.71
C ALA A 100 33.71 8.65 -25.16
N ILE A 101 32.76 9.18 -24.39
CA ILE A 101 32.15 10.49 -24.62
C ILE A 101 33.18 11.60 -24.53
N SER A 102 33.97 11.63 -23.46
CA SER A 102 34.98 12.67 -23.23
C SER A 102 36.05 12.66 -24.32
N ALA A 103 36.48 11.48 -24.78
CA ALA A 103 37.41 11.34 -25.89
C ALA A 103 36.80 11.88 -27.21
N ARG A 104 35.55 11.55 -27.52
CA ARG A 104 34.87 12.06 -28.72
C ARG A 104 34.64 13.57 -28.67
N PHE A 105 34.24 14.13 -27.54
CA PHE A 105 34.15 15.58 -27.40
C PHE A 105 35.51 16.27 -27.51
N ALA A 106 36.58 15.65 -27.01
CA ALA A 106 37.93 16.16 -27.22
C ALA A 106 38.31 16.15 -28.72
N GLU A 107 38.03 15.08 -29.45
CA GLU A 107 38.22 15.01 -30.91
C GLU A 107 37.41 16.08 -31.66
N LEU A 108 36.14 16.26 -31.31
CA LEU A 108 35.27 17.27 -31.91
C LEU A 108 35.78 18.69 -31.63
N SER A 109 36.24 18.96 -30.41
CA SER A 109 36.82 20.25 -30.03
C SER A 109 38.10 20.57 -30.80
N LEU A 110 38.95 19.56 -31.05
CA LEU A 110 40.15 19.72 -31.89
C LEU A 110 39.80 20.03 -33.34
N SER A 111 38.67 19.51 -33.84
CA SER A 111 38.17 19.78 -35.18
C SER A 111 37.37 21.07 -35.33
N SER A 112 37.18 21.85 -34.25
CA SER A 112 36.38 23.09 -34.22
C SER A 112 34.95 22.95 -34.76
N LYS A 113 34.35 21.77 -34.60
CA LYS A 113 32.95 21.49 -34.96
C LYS A 113 32.06 21.62 -33.72
N ASP A 114 30.91 22.29 -33.85
CA ASP A 114 29.92 22.36 -32.77
C ASP A 114 29.08 21.06 -32.73
N PRO A 115 29.13 20.27 -31.64
CA PRO A 115 28.33 19.06 -31.50
C PRO A 115 26.82 19.26 -31.67
N SER A 116 26.29 20.47 -31.43
CA SER A 116 24.85 20.74 -31.54
C SER A 116 24.35 20.76 -32.98
N GLU A 117 25.23 21.10 -33.94
CA GLU A 117 24.89 21.26 -35.37
C GLU A 117 25.30 20.05 -36.22
N LEU A 118 25.95 19.05 -35.62
CA LEU A 118 26.43 17.88 -36.35
C LEU A 118 25.30 16.90 -36.71
N PRO A 119 25.47 16.15 -37.82
CA PRO A 119 24.59 15.03 -38.13
C PRO A 119 24.80 13.91 -37.10
N ALA A 120 23.75 13.17 -36.81
CA ALA A 120 23.72 12.18 -35.74
C ALA A 120 24.77 11.06 -35.87
N GLY A 121 25.24 10.76 -37.09
CA GLY A 121 26.32 9.79 -37.31
C GLY A 121 27.70 10.22 -36.80
N GLU A 122 27.91 11.52 -36.60
CA GLU A 122 29.18 12.08 -36.08
C GLU A 122 29.15 12.31 -34.55
N LEU A 123 27.99 12.17 -33.92
CA LEU A 123 27.82 12.41 -32.49
C LEU A 123 28.34 11.24 -31.63
N PRO A 124 28.77 11.52 -30.37
CA PRO A 124 29.05 10.48 -29.40
C PRO A 124 27.83 9.59 -29.18
N ARG A 125 28.03 8.26 -29.25
CA ARG A 125 26.98 7.26 -29.05
C ARG A 125 27.22 6.47 -27.77
N ILE A 126 26.15 6.27 -27.00
CA ILE A 126 26.17 5.50 -25.76
C ILE A 126 25.12 4.39 -25.83
N GLN A 127 25.50 3.18 -25.45
CA GLN A 127 24.59 2.04 -25.40
C GLN A 127 24.07 1.84 -23.99
N ILE A 128 22.76 1.69 -23.86
CA ILE A 128 22.07 1.41 -22.60
C ILE A 128 21.10 0.26 -22.85
N THR A 129 21.13 -0.73 -21.96
CA THR A 129 20.14 -1.81 -21.97
C THR A 129 19.11 -1.54 -20.87
N ASP A 130 17.83 -1.50 -21.26
CA ASP A 130 16.70 -1.42 -20.34
C ASP A 130 15.96 -2.76 -20.31
N GLU A 131 16.04 -3.45 -19.18
CA GLU A 131 15.40 -4.75 -18.96
C GLU A 131 13.93 -4.60 -18.52
N ASP A 132 13.09 -5.56 -18.90
CA ASP A 132 11.64 -5.53 -18.63
C ASP A 132 11.27 -5.89 -17.19
N ASP A 133 12.18 -6.39 -16.36
CA ASP A 133 11.90 -6.92 -15.02
C ASP A 133 11.04 -6.02 -14.13
N ALA A 134 11.29 -4.70 -14.12
CA ALA A 134 10.55 -3.77 -13.27
C ALA A 134 9.16 -3.42 -13.78
N THR A 135 8.89 -3.52 -15.09
CA THR A 135 7.63 -3.02 -15.69
C THR A 135 6.80 -4.12 -16.33
N ARG A 136 7.45 -5.18 -16.81
CA ARG A 136 6.88 -6.34 -17.53
C ARG A 136 5.89 -5.93 -18.61
N THR A 137 6.21 -4.81 -19.26
CA THR A 137 5.37 -4.13 -20.24
C THR A 137 6.13 -3.94 -21.54
N ILE A 138 5.49 -4.33 -22.65
CA ILE A 138 5.95 -4.03 -24.01
C ILE A 138 5.41 -2.66 -24.42
N GLY A 139 6.16 -1.90 -25.22
CA GLY A 139 5.81 -0.53 -25.60
C GLY A 139 6.31 0.54 -24.63
N ARG A 140 7.16 0.15 -23.66
CA ARG A 140 7.67 1.07 -22.64
C ARG A 140 8.67 2.10 -23.20
N GLU A 141 9.21 1.86 -24.39
CA GLU A 141 10.06 2.80 -25.13
C GLU A 141 9.36 4.13 -25.42
N ALA A 142 8.02 4.12 -25.58
CA ALA A 142 7.23 5.35 -25.72
C ALA A 142 7.18 6.16 -24.41
N VAL A 143 7.12 5.46 -23.27
CA VAL A 143 7.14 6.10 -21.94
C VAL A 143 8.55 6.61 -21.62
N PHE A 144 9.58 5.86 -22.00
CA PHE A 144 10.97 6.29 -21.88
C PHE A 144 11.26 7.54 -22.72
N LYS A 145 10.78 7.58 -23.97
CA LYS A 145 10.82 8.79 -24.82
C LYS A 145 10.19 9.99 -24.11
N ASP A 146 9.01 9.82 -23.53
CA ASP A 146 8.32 10.89 -22.82
C ASP A 146 9.05 11.29 -21.53
N MET A 147 9.66 10.35 -20.80
CA MET A 147 10.52 10.64 -19.65
C MET A 147 11.67 11.55 -20.06
N LEU A 148 12.37 11.22 -21.15
CA LEU A 148 13.46 12.05 -21.68
C LEU A 148 12.95 13.44 -22.09
N ARG A 149 11.81 13.54 -22.77
CA ARG A 149 11.19 14.83 -23.13
C ARG A 149 10.89 15.68 -21.90
N ILE A 150 10.29 15.08 -20.87
CA ILE A 150 9.98 15.79 -19.62
C ILE A 150 11.25 16.29 -18.94
N ILE A 151 12.33 15.49 -18.91
CA ILE A 151 13.64 15.91 -18.37
C ILE A 151 14.20 17.12 -19.13
N HIS A 152 14.03 17.14 -20.45
CA HIS A 152 14.45 18.25 -21.32
C HIS A 152 13.49 19.44 -21.33
N GLY A 153 12.43 19.41 -20.51
CA GLY A 153 11.44 20.48 -20.43
C GLY A 153 10.49 20.55 -21.64
N THR A 154 10.52 19.56 -22.54
CA THR A 154 9.59 19.44 -23.66
C THR A 154 8.31 18.70 -23.24
N ALA A 155 7.24 18.85 -24.02
CA ALA A 155 5.98 18.20 -23.72
C ALA A 155 6.04 16.69 -24.03
N HIS A 156 5.34 15.88 -23.23
CA HIS A 156 5.16 14.47 -23.56
C HIS A 156 4.36 14.30 -24.85
N SER A 157 4.61 13.19 -25.54
CA SER A 157 4.05 12.89 -26.88
C SER A 157 2.81 12.01 -26.79
N SER A 158 2.71 11.19 -25.74
CA SER A 158 1.63 10.21 -25.59
C SER A 158 0.27 10.88 -25.43
N LYS A 159 -0.67 10.57 -26.34
CA LYS A 159 -2.02 11.16 -26.34
C LYS A 159 -2.93 10.58 -25.25
N SER A 160 -2.78 9.30 -24.93
CA SER A 160 -3.60 8.60 -23.93
C SER A 160 -2.79 8.29 -22.67
N ILE A 161 -2.97 9.11 -21.65
CA ILE A 161 -2.40 8.87 -20.32
C ILE A 161 -3.27 7.87 -19.56
N THR A 162 -2.71 6.72 -19.21
CA THR A 162 -3.37 5.66 -18.42
C THR A 162 -2.69 5.49 -17.07
N LEU A 163 -3.31 4.74 -16.14
CA LEU A 163 -2.67 4.41 -14.86
C LEU A 163 -1.35 3.65 -15.07
N LEU A 164 -1.34 2.70 -16.01
CA LEU A 164 -0.16 1.92 -16.36
C LEU A 164 0.95 2.82 -16.91
N TYR A 165 0.62 3.79 -17.78
CA TYR A 165 1.59 4.77 -18.28
C TYR A 165 2.27 5.53 -17.14
N ILE A 166 1.49 6.09 -16.20
CA ILE A 166 2.05 6.86 -15.08
C ILE A 166 2.89 5.95 -14.16
N SER A 167 2.46 4.70 -13.97
CA SER A 167 3.20 3.72 -13.17
C SER A 167 4.56 3.40 -13.80
N ILE A 168 4.61 3.14 -15.11
CA ILE A 168 5.86 2.90 -15.85
C ILE A 168 6.75 4.15 -15.81
N LEU A 169 6.18 5.34 -16.01
CA LEU A 169 6.92 6.59 -15.96
C LEU A 169 7.59 6.79 -14.59
N VAL A 170 6.89 6.49 -13.49
CA VAL A 170 7.44 6.55 -12.13
C VAL A 170 8.52 5.49 -11.92
N VAL A 171 8.28 4.23 -12.33
CA VAL A 171 9.28 3.16 -12.20
C VAL A 171 10.56 3.49 -12.97
N MET A 172 10.45 3.98 -14.21
CA MET A 172 11.61 4.42 -14.99
C MET A 172 12.29 5.61 -14.35
N ALA A 173 11.52 6.59 -13.87
CA ALA A 173 12.10 7.77 -13.24
C ALA A 173 12.88 7.46 -11.95
N ASP A 174 12.48 6.41 -11.25
CA ASP A 174 13.20 5.92 -10.07
C ASP A 174 14.49 5.19 -10.49
N ARG A 175 14.41 4.28 -11.48
CA ARG A 175 15.56 3.53 -12.02
C ARG A 175 16.65 4.45 -12.58
N TYR A 176 16.25 5.49 -13.32
CA TYR A 176 17.18 6.47 -13.92
C TYR A 176 17.41 7.71 -13.02
N ASP A 177 17.02 7.66 -11.74
CA ASP A 177 17.20 8.71 -10.72
C ASP A 177 16.88 10.14 -11.21
N CYS A 178 15.72 10.31 -11.85
CA CYS A 178 15.21 11.59 -12.34
C CYS A 178 13.85 11.97 -11.71
N MET A 179 13.50 11.31 -10.61
CA MET A 179 12.20 11.40 -9.95
C MET A 179 11.77 12.82 -9.61
N THR A 180 12.70 13.70 -9.24
CA THR A 180 12.39 15.09 -8.85
C THR A 180 11.69 15.88 -9.97
N THR A 181 12.16 15.72 -11.22
CA THR A 181 11.58 16.41 -12.38
C THR A 181 10.24 15.80 -12.76
N ILE A 182 10.18 14.46 -12.78
CA ILE A 182 8.98 13.71 -13.13
C ILE A 182 7.86 13.93 -12.10
N ALA A 183 8.15 13.90 -10.80
CA ALA A 183 7.18 14.16 -9.74
C ALA A 183 6.53 15.54 -9.88
N ARG A 184 7.33 16.58 -10.18
CA ARG A 184 6.82 17.94 -10.45
C ARG A 184 5.93 17.97 -11.69
N TYR A 185 6.33 17.26 -12.75
CA TYR A 185 5.54 17.17 -13.98
C TYR A 185 4.19 16.50 -13.76
N VAL A 186 4.18 15.33 -13.09
CA VAL A 186 2.96 14.58 -12.76
C VAL A 186 2.03 15.42 -11.88
N ALA A 187 2.58 16.08 -10.85
CA ALA A 187 1.80 16.93 -9.96
C ALA A 187 1.18 18.15 -10.68
N GLY A 188 1.83 18.67 -11.73
CA GLY A 188 1.31 19.76 -12.55
C GLY A 188 0.37 19.28 -13.65
N LYS A 189 0.93 18.61 -14.66
CA LYS A 189 0.25 18.24 -15.91
C LYS A 189 -0.76 17.10 -15.75
N PHE A 190 -0.55 16.20 -14.81
CA PHE A 190 -1.47 15.08 -14.53
C PHE A 190 -2.28 15.29 -13.25
N SER A 191 -2.37 16.52 -12.75
CA SER A 191 -3.18 16.88 -11.57
C SER A 191 -4.66 16.49 -11.71
N SER A 192 -5.21 16.65 -12.92
CA SER A 192 -6.58 16.35 -13.31
C SER A 192 -6.83 14.89 -13.69
N PHE A 193 -5.79 14.05 -13.72
CA PHE A 193 -5.93 12.64 -14.08
C PHE A 193 -6.86 11.94 -13.09
N LYS A 194 -7.89 11.28 -13.62
CA LYS A 194 -8.86 10.52 -12.84
C LYS A 194 -8.36 9.09 -12.69
N TYR A 195 -7.91 8.76 -11.49
CA TYR A 195 -7.50 7.39 -11.16
C TYR A 195 -8.72 6.46 -11.18
N PRO A 196 -8.58 5.25 -11.77
CA PRO A 196 -9.70 4.32 -11.90
C PRO A 196 -10.23 3.90 -10.51
N PRO A 197 -11.54 3.68 -10.37
CA PRO A 197 -12.10 3.12 -9.16
C PRO A 197 -11.65 1.67 -9.00
N THR A 198 -11.67 1.21 -7.77
CA THR A 198 -11.18 -0.10 -7.36
C THR A 198 -12.39 -0.85 -6.81
N LEU A 199 -13.19 -1.48 -7.69
CA LEU A 199 -14.45 -2.11 -7.28
C LEU A 199 -14.31 -3.63 -7.03
N ASP A 200 -13.36 -4.29 -7.69
CA ASP A 200 -13.23 -5.76 -7.69
C ASP A 200 -11.94 -6.26 -7.03
N LYS A 201 -11.80 -7.57 -6.76
CA LYS A 201 -10.56 -8.15 -6.19
C LYS A 201 -9.33 -8.01 -7.10
N THR A 202 -9.52 -7.91 -8.43
CA THR A 202 -8.47 -7.53 -9.40
C THR A 202 -7.99 -6.09 -9.25
N SER A 203 -8.57 -5.33 -8.33
CA SER A 203 -8.14 -3.98 -7.95
C SER A 203 -6.83 -3.91 -7.18
N GLU A 204 -6.32 -5.02 -6.65
CA GLU A 204 -5.10 -4.97 -5.83
C GLU A 204 -3.92 -4.37 -6.61
N GLU A 205 -3.73 -4.81 -7.86
CA GLU A 205 -2.70 -4.26 -8.75
C GLU A 205 -2.91 -2.76 -8.98
N VAL A 206 -4.15 -2.32 -9.15
CA VAL A 206 -4.51 -0.91 -9.34
C VAL A 206 -4.20 -0.09 -8.07
N VAL A 207 -4.51 -0.62 -6.88
CA VAL A 207 -4.21 0.03 -5.60
C VAL A 207 -2.70 0.13 -5.39
N ARG A 208 -1.95 -0.95 -5.69
CA ARG A 208 -0.49 -1.00 -5.62
C ARG A 208 0.17 0.02 -6.56
N GLN A 209 -0.29 0.10 -7.81
CA GLN A 209 0.13 1.14 -8.76
C GLN A 209 -0.14 2.56 -8.23
N LYS A 210 -1.34 2.80 -7.68
CA LYS A 210 -1.68 4.09 -7.05
C LYS A 210 -0.73 4.40 -5.88
N VAL A 211 -0.47 3.46 -4.99
CA VAL A 211 0.43 3.63 -3.84
C VAL A 211 1.82 4.02 -4.33
N LEU A 212 2.38 3.30 -5.31
CA LEU A 212 3.69 3.60 -5.89
C LEU A 212 3.73 5.02 -6.48
N ILE A 213 2.76 5.37 -7.32
CA ILE A 213 2.69 6.71 -7.93
C ILE A 213 2.63 7.78 -6.84
N PHE A 214 1.73 7.66 -5.86
CA PHE A 214 1.55 8.66 -4.82
C PHE A 214 2.76 8.77 -3.89
N TYR A 215 3.48 7.66 -3.70
CA TYR A 215 4.70 7.61 -2.90
C TYR A 215 5.83 8.43 -3.52
N HIS A 216 6.14 8.16 -4.79
CA HIS A 216 7.23 8.83 -5.49
C HIS A 216 6.87 10.28 -5.86
N THR A 217 5.60 10.56 -6.17
CA THR A 217 5.15 11.92 -6.52
C THR A 217 4.76 12.80 -5.32
N ASN A 218 4.94 12.29 -4.09
CA ASN A 218 4.68 13.01 -2.82
C ASN A 218 3.22 13.52 -2.67
N GLN A 219 2.25 12.75 -3.16
CA GLN A 219 0.82 13.08 -3.06
C GLN A 219 0.24 12.58 -1.73
N ALA A 220 0.58 13.25 -0.62
CA ALA A 220 0.36 12.77 0.74
C ALA A 220 -1.07 12.30 1.07
N LEU A 221 -2.11 13.08 0.72
CA LEU A 221 -3.50 12.71 1.00
C LEU A 221 -3.95 11.48 0.20
N ARG A 222 -3.55 11.41 -1.06
CA ARG A 222 -3.87 10.28 -1.96
C ARG A 222 -3.12 9.01 -1.54
N LEU A 223 -1.86 9.14 -1.10
CA LEU A 223 -1.10 8.03 -0.52
C LEU A 223 -1.79 7.47 0.73
N SER A 224 -2.19 8.34 1.65
CA SER A 224 -2.89 7.92 2.88
C SER A 224 -4.19 7.18 2.56
N ALA A 225 -4.94 7.63 1.55
CA ALA A 225 -6.16 6.96 1.13
C ALA A 225 -5.89 5.59 0.47
N ALA A 226 -4.93 5.51 -0.45
CA ALA A 226 -4.60 4.26 -1.15
C ALA A 226 -4.00 3.21 -0.22
N THR A 227 -3.14 3.62 0.74
CA THR A 227 -2.59 2.71 1.76
C THR A 227 -3.65 2.24 2.75
N LYS A 228 -4.57 3.12 3.17
CA LYS A 228 -5.76 2.72 3.95
C LYS A 228 -6.57 1.67 3.20
N GLU A 229 -6.83 1.90 1.92
CA GLU A 229 -7.59 0.97 1.08
C GLU A 229 -6.92 -0.41 0.99
N LEU A 230 -5.60 -0.46 0.79
CA LEU A 230 -4.85 -1.71 0.74
C LEU A 230 -4.90 -2.47 2.08
N ILE A 231 -4.76 -1.76 3.21
CA ILE A 231 -4.87 -2.34 4.56
C ILE A 231 -6.25 -2.99 4.76
N LEU A 232 -7.32 -2.31 4.36
CA LEU A 232 -8.70 -2.77 4.55
C LEU A 232 -9.03 -3.99 3.70
N ARG A 233 -8.67 -3.96 2.41
CA ARG A 233 -8.94 -5.06 1.48
C ARG A 233 -8.09 -6.28 1.72
N GLY A 234 -6.85 -6.08 2.18
CA GLY A 234 -5.86 -7.14 2.24
C GLY A 234 -5.05 -7.22 0.96
N SER A 235 -4.01 -8.03 1.02
CA SER A 235 -3.18 -8.38 -0.12
C SER A 235 -2.98 -9.88 -0.15
N SER A 236 -2.92 -10.46 -1.35
CA SER A 236 -2.56 -11.86 -1.53
C SER A 236 -1.18 -12.18 -0.93
N ARG A 237 -0.23 -11.23 -1.05
CA ARG A 237 1.14 -11.35 -0.52
C ARG A 237 1.25 -11.42 1.00
N TRP A 238 0.19 -11.11 1.74
CA TRP A 238 0.20 -11.17 3.21
C TRP A 238 -0.24 -12.54 3.76
N SER A 239 -0.62 -13.47 2.88
CA SER A 239 -0.94 -14.84 3.27
C SER A 239 0.32 -15.63 3.60
N ILE A 240 0.29 -16.37 4.70
CA ILE A 240 1.41 -17.22 5.18
C ILE A 240 1.59 -18.46 4.28
N TYR A 241 0.56 -18.84 3.51
CA TYR A 241 0.49 -20.10 2.77
C TYR A 241 0.54 -19.95 1.24
N GLU A 242 0.60 -18.73 0.70
CA GLU A 242 0.88 -18.57 -0.73
C GLU A 242 2.39 -18.72 -0.94
N GLU A 243 2.80 -19.88 -1.46
CA GLU A 243 4.06 -19.98 -2.22
C GLU A 243 3.95 -19.02 -3.40
N THR A 244 4.45 -17.81 -3.17
CA THR A 244 4.38 -16.73 -4.14
C THR A 244 4.96 -17.22 -5.46
N ASN A 245 4.18 -17.21 -6.54
CA ASN A 245 4.70 -17.16 -7.91
C ASN A 245 5.42 -15.80 -8.08
N SER A 246 6.49 -15.57 -7.31
CA SER A 246 7.24 -14.33 -7.16
C SER A 246 7.92 -13.91 -8.46
N ASP A 247 8.17 -14.86 -9.34
CA ASP A 247 9.13 -14.70 -10.43
C ASP A 247 8.60 -13.79 -11.55
N PHE A 248 7.28 -13.48 -11.55
CA PHE A 248 6.61 -12.82 -12.66
C PHE A 248 5.90 -11.47 -12.37
N LEU A 249 6.12 -10.83 -11.22
CA LEU A 249 5.46 -9.57 -10.82
C LEU A 249 6.25 -8.28 -11.06
N ALA A 250 5.58 -7.24 -11.57
CA ALA A 250 6.17 -5.91 -11.82
C ALA A 250 6.47 -5.15 -10.51
N ALA A 251 7.31 -4.12 -10.57
CA ALA A 251 7.87 -3.42 -9.41
C ALA A 251 6.83 -2.82 -8.45
N TRP A 252 5.62 -2.46 -8.92
CA TRP A 252 4.56 -1.98 -8.01
C TRP A 252 4.04 -3.06 -7.04
N TRP A 253 4.38 -4.33 -7.25
CA TRP A 253 4.11 -5.38 -6.28
C TRP A 253 5.11 -5.40 -5.11
N ASP A 254 6.26 -4.76 -5.26
CA ASP A 254 7.28 -4.64 -4.21
C ASP A 254 7.30 -3.19 -3.71
N LEU A 255 6.47 -2.87 -2.71
CA LEU A 255 6.33 -1.51 -2.21
C LEU A 255 7.64 -1.02 -1.54
N PRO A 256 8.06 0.23 -1.80
CA PRO A 256 9.37 0.72 -1.39
C PRO A 256 9.50 0.92 0.12
N GLU A 257 10.75 0.97 0.59
CA GLU A 257 11.15 1.36 1.95
C GLU A 257 10.42 0.59 3.07
N GLY A 258 10.11 -0.70 2.89
CA GLY A 258 9.43 -1.51 3.91
C GLY A 258 8.01 -1.05 4.22
N LEU A 259 7.35 -0.39 3.25
CA LEU A 259 5.92 -0.11 3.33
C LEU A 259 5.11 -1.40 3.40
N GLU A 260 5.50 -2.45 2.68
CA GLU A 260 4.78 -3.73 2.67
C GLU A 260 4.65 -4.33 4.09
N ASP A 261 5.77 -4.40 4.82
CA ASP A 261 5.81 -4.91 6.20
C ASP A 261 4.97 -4.06 7.14
N GLU A 262 4.99 -2.73 6.98
CA GLU A 262 4.21 -1.83 7.82
C GLU A 262 2.70 -1.97 7.55
N LEU A 263 2.28 -2.06 6.28
CA LEU A 263 0.87 -2.18 5.91
C LEU A 263 0.30 -3.55 6.34
N SER A 264 1.07 -4.63 6.15
CA SER A 264 0.70 -5.96 6.61
C SER A 264 0.58 -6.01 8.14
N TYR A 265 1.54 -5.44 8.86
CA TYR A 265 1.51 -5.35 10.32
C TYR A 265 0.30 -4.54 10.81
N ARG A 266 0.03 -3.36 10.22
CA ARG A 266 -1.16 -2.56 10.55
C ARG A 266 -2.45 -3.35 10.39
N ARG A 267 -2.60 -4.07 9.27
CA ARG A 267 -3.75 -4.94 9.03
C ARG A 267 -3.88 -6.01 10.12
N GLN A 268 -2.79 -6.71 10.42
CA GLN A 268 -2.78 -7.76 11.44
C GLN A 268 -3.24 -7.22 12.79
N ARG A 269 -2.76 -6.04 13.20
CA ARG A 269 -3.16 -5.38 14.46
C ARG A 269 -4.63 -5.00 14.49
N ILE A 270 -5.19 -4.54 13.38
CA ILE A 270 -6.63 -4.23 13.27
C ILE A 270 -7.47 -5.52 13.40
N ILE A 271 -7.09 -6.58 12.68
CA ILE A 271 -7.78 -7.89 12.77
C ILE A 271 -7.69 -8.45 14.18
N LEU A 272 -6.52 -8.37 14.82
CA LEU A 272 -6.33 -8.79 16.22
C LEU A 272 -7.23 -8.00 17.17
N THR A 273 -7.33 -6.68 16.98
CA THR A 273 -8.22 -5.82 17.78
C THR A 273 -9.68 -6.22 17.61
N ILE A 274 -10.14 -6.48 16.37
CA ILE A 274 -11.51 -6.94 16.10
C ILE A 274 -11.74 -8.35 16.70
N SER A 275 -10.77 -9.26 16.58
CA SER A 275 -10.84 -10.60 17.17
C SER A 275 -10.90 -10.53 18.70
N SER A 276 -10.21 -9.58 19.33
CA SER A 276 -10.25 -9.39 20.78
C SER A 276 -11.67 -9.11 21.30
N LEU A 277 -12.54 -8.47 20.51
CA LEU A 277 -13.96 -8.29 20.88
C LEU A 277 -14.68 -9.63 20.98
N GLN A 278 -14.47 -10.51 20.00
CA GLN A 278 -15.10 -11.83 19.96
C GLN A 278 -14.66 -12.64 21.17
N THR A 279 -13.34 -12.71 21.41
CA THR A 279 -12.75 -13.42 22.54
C THR A 279 -13.20 -12.84 23.88
N HIS A 280 -13.25 -11.51 24.01
CA HIS A 280 -13.69 -10.84 25.22
C HIS A 280 -15.13 -11.20 25.58
N PHE A 281 -16.07 -11.08 24.64
CA PHE A 281 -17.48 -11.39 24.95
C PHE A 281 -17.70 -12.90 25.18
N LEU A 282 -17.04 -13.78 24.42
CA LEU A 282 -17.10 -15.22 24.68
C LEU A 282 -16.56 -15.56 26.08
N SER A 283 -15.42 -14.99 26.46
CA SER A 283 -14.85 -15.15 27.80
C SER A 283 -15.76 -14.59 28.88
N LEU A 284 -16.40 -13.44 28.64
CA LEU A 284 -17.26 -12.78 29.60
C LEU A 284 -18.47 -13.64 29.96
N TYR A 285 -19.17 -14.18 28.95
CA TYR A 285 -20.35 -15.03 29.17
C TYR A 285 -20.02 -16.48 29.58
N THR A 286 -18.76 -16.91 29.46
CA THR A 286 -18.29 -18.23 29.95
C THR A 286 -17.63 -18.17 31.34
N SER A 287 -17.26 -16.98 31.83
CA SER A 287 -16.56 -16.74 33.11
C SER A 287 -17.34 -17.14 34.38
N ARG A 288 -18.57 -17.67 34.24
CA ARG A 288 -19.52 -17.95 35.34
C ARG A 288 -19.93 -16.71 36.16
N THR A 289 -19.44 -15.53 35.82
CA THR A 289 -19.87 -14.27 36.41
C THR A 289 -21.16 -13.79 35.76
N ARG A 290 -22.15 -13.41 36.58
CA ARG A 290 -23.46 -13.00 36.09
C ARG A 290 -23.36 -11.67 35.34
N GLN A 291 -23.79 -11.66 34.09
CA GLN A 291 -23.77 -10.49 33.20
C GLN A 291 -25.11 -9.76 33.20
N CYS A 292 -26.22 -10.49 33.31
CA CYS A 292 -27.53 -9.90 33.50
C CYS A 292 -27.66 -9.36 34.93
N LYS A 293 -27.61 -8.02 35.05
CA LYS A 293 -27.71 -7.29 36.32
C LYS A 293 -29.14 -6.89 36.70
N LEU A 294 -30.15 -7.32 35.94
CA LEU A 294 -31.55 -6.94 36.18
C LEU A 294 -32.16 -7.57 37.43
N GLY A 295 -31.53 -8.61 37.99
CA GLY A 295 -31.91 -9.18 39.29
C GLY A 295 -33.16 -10.08 39.26
N TYR A 296 -33.72 -10.37 38.08
CA TYR A 296 -34.82 -11.32 37.92
C TYR A 296 -34.35 -12.77 38.05
N ASP A 297 -35.26 -13.69 38.40
CA ASP A 297 -34.97 -15.13 38.44
C ASP A 297 -34.50 -15.68 37.08
N SER A 298 -34.96 -15.07 35.98
CA SER A 298 -34.53 -15.40 34.62
C SER A 298 -33.15 -14.83 34.23
N SER A 299 -32.44 -14.14 35.12
CA SER A 299 -31.13 -13.54 34.82
C SER A 299 -30.07 -14.58 34.42
N ALA A 300 -30.01 -15.73 35.09
CA ALA A 300 -29.07 -16.80 34.74
C ALA A 300 -29.43 -17.47 33.39
N ALA A 301 -30.73 -17.62 33.13
CA ALA A 301 -31.23 -18.12 31.85
C ALA A 301 -30.93 -17.12 30.71
N CYS A 302 -30.99 -15.81 31.00
CA CYS A 302 -30.63 -14.76 30.05
C CYS A 302 -29.16 -14.86 29.62
N ASP A 303 -28.22 -15.02 30.56
CA ASP A 303 -26.79 -15.13 30.24
C ASP A 303 -26.51 -16.36 29.35
N SER A 304 -27.14 -17.50 29.67
CA SER A 304 -27.03 -18.73 28.87
C SER A 304 -27.63 -18.57 27.47
N PHE A 305 -28.78 -17.92 27.38
CA PHE A 305 -29.44 -17.61 26.11
C PHE A 305 -28.57 -16.70 25.23
N GLN A 306 -27.99 -15.65 25.80
CA GLN A 306 -27.11 -14.72 25.08
C GLN A 306 -25.83 -15.40 24.60
N LEU A 307 -25.23 -16.30 25.39
CA LEU A 307 -24.10 -17.11 24.97
C LEU A 307 -24.46 -18.01 23.78
N GLY A 308 -25.61 -18.69 23.84
CA GLY A 308 -26.09 -19.54 22.75
C GLY A 308 -26.32 -18.77 21.45
N GLU A 309 -26.99 -17.62 21.51
CA GLU A 309 -27.21 -16.77 20.33
C GLU A 309 -25.90 -16.18 19.79
N MET A 310 -24.92 -15.86 20.65
CA MET A 310 -23.59 -15.40 20.24
C MET A 310 -22.84 -16.48 19.45
N VAL A 311 -22.74 -17.70 19.97
CA VAL A 311 -22.07 -18.82 19.29
C VAL A 311 -22.76 -19.12 17.96
N LYS A 312 -24.09 -19.23 17.97
CA LYS A 312 -24.90 -19.45 16.76
C LYS A 312 -24.68 -18.38 15.71
N PHE A 313 -24.62 -17.10 16.10
CA PHE A 313 -24.35 -16.00 15.18
C PHE A 313 -22.93 -16.07 14.59
N MET A 314 -21.91 -16.21 15.43
CA MET A 314 -20.51 -16.23 14.98
C MET A 314 -20.22 -17.44 14.07
N THR A 315 -20.72 -18.64 14.41
CA THR A 315 -20.55 -19.84 13.58
C THR A 315 -21.29 -19.70 12.24
N ARG A 316 -22.53 -19.20 12.22
CA ARG A 316 -23.28 -18.98 10.95
C ARG A 316 -22.63 -17.98 10.01
N ARG A 317 -21.84 -17.05 10.55
CA ARG A 317 -21.11 -16.03 9.78
C ARG A 317 -19.65 -16.45 9.47
N ASN A 318 -19.25 -17.68 9.78
CA ASN A 318 -17.87 -18.18 9.64
C ASN A 318 -16.83 -17.33 10.39
N LEU A 319 -17.23 -16.77 11.54
CA LEU A 319 -16.38 -15.95 12.41
C LEU A 319 -15.85 -16.72 13.62
N LEU A 320 -16.32 -17.95 13.82
CA LEU A 320 -15.90 -18.85 14.90
C LEU A 320 -15.81 -20.26 14.33
N SER A 321 -14.63 -20.87 14.44
CA SER A 321 -14.38 -22.27 14.09
C SER A 321 -14.06 -23.07 15.35
N LEU A 322 -14.60 -24.29 15.44
CA LEU A 322 -14.28 -25.22 16.52
C LEU A 322 -13.17 -26.16 16.04
N MET A 323 -12.09 -26.23 16.79
CA MET A 323 -10.99 -27.14 16.50
C MET A 323 -11.19 -28.47 17.22
N PRO A 324 -11.09 -29.62 16.51
CA PRO A 324 -11.13 -30.91 17.17
C PRO A 324 -9.87 -31.11 18.00
N TYR A 325 -9.99 -31.77 19.15
CA TYR A 325 -8.85 -32.07 20.03
C TYR A 325 -7.95 -33.19 19.50
N GLN A 326 -8.36 -33.88 18.45
CA GLN A 326 -7.57 -34.95 17.85
C GLN A 326 -6.32 -34.38 17.18
N ALA A 327 -5.17 -35.01 17.38
CA ALA A 327 -3.93 -34.63 16.71
C ALA A 327 -4.06 -34.96 15.22
N VAL A 328 -4.56 -33.98 14.45
CA VAL A 328 -4.56 -34.09 12.99
C VAL A 328 -3.17 -33.72 12.50
N PRO A 329 -2.52 -34.57 11.68
CA PRO A 329 -1.26 -34.22 11.04
C PRO A 329 -1.41 -32.90 10.27
N PRO A 330 -0.44 -31.96 10.35
CA PRO A 330 -0.50 -30.70 9.59
C PRO A 330 -0.67 -30.89 8.09
N ASP A 331 -0.17 -32.01 7.57
CA ASP A 331 -0.15 -32.37 6.15
C ASP A 331 -1.38 -33.19 5.70
N ASP A 332 -2.39 -33.37 6.56
CA ASP A 332 -3.61 -34.10 6.20
C ASP A 332 -4.41 -33.30 5.15
N PRO A 333 -4.55 -33.80 3.90
CA PRO A 333 -5.24 -33.09 2.83
C PRO A 333 -6.76 -32.98 3.06
N GLU A 334 -7.33 -33.76 3.98
CA GLU A 334 -8.76 -33.69 4.31
C GLU A 334 -9.08 -32.65 5.39
N PHE A 335 -8.08 -32.19 6.15
CA PHE A 335 -8.28 -31.24 7.24
C PHE A 335 -7.95 -29.81 6.84
N ILE A 336 -8.99 -28.99 6.72
CA ILE A 336 -8.86 -27.57 6.41
C ILE A 336 -8.56 -26.80 7.71
N TRP A 337 -7.30 -26.43 7.89
CA TRP A 337 -6.89 -25.54 8.99
C TRP A 337 -7.61 -24.19 8.87
N PRO A 338 -8.11 -23.60 9.98
CA PRO A 338 -8.70 -22.27 9.93
C PRO A 338 -7.66 -21.25 9.49
N GLU A 339 -7.89 -20.64 8.33
CA GLU A 339 -7.04 -19.59 7.82
C GLU A 339 -7.32 -18.25 8.51
N ALA A 340 -6.29 -17.41 8.57
CA ALA A 340 -6.46 -16.02 9.01
C ALA A 340 -7.40 -15.27 8.05
N TYR A 341 -8.13 -14.27 8.57
CA TYR A 341 -9.09 -13.52 7.76
C TYR A 341 -8.41 -12.71 6.63
N THR A 342 -8.61 -13.14 5.39
CA THR A 342 -8.07 -12.49 4.17
C THR A 342 -9.05 -11.52 3.50
N GLY A 343 -10.30 -11.44 3.98
CA GLY A 343 -11.35 -10.59 3.38
C GLY A 343 -11.26 -9.09 3.71
N ASP A 344 -12.23 -8.31 3.24
CA ASP A 344 -12.30 -6.88 3.51
C ASP A 344 -12.72 -6.59 4.97
N ILE A 345 -11.92 -5.81 5.69
CA ILE A 345 -12.19 -5.42 7.08
C ILE A 345 -13.51 -4.63 7.21
N GLU A 346 -13.90 -3.84 6.22
CA GLU A 346 -15.18 -3.13 6.26
C GLU A 346 -16.36 -4.10 6.19
N LEU A 347 -16.24 -5.15 5.37
CA LEU A 347 -17.22 -6.22 5.32
C LEU A 347 -17.28 -7.00 6.63
N LEU A 348 -16.13 -7.28 7.25
CA LEU A 348 -16.06 -7.92 8.57
C LEU A 348 -16.80 -7.08 9.63
N ILE A 349 -16.58 -5.77 9.68
CA ILE A 349 -17.26 -4.87 10.61
C ILE A 349 -18.77 -4.83 10.30
N ALA A 350 -19.15 -4.80 9.02
CA ALA A 350 -20.55 -4.83 8.61
C ALA A 350 -21.24 -6.13 9.08
N LEU A 351 -20.60 -7.29 8.87
CA LEU A 351 -21.09 -8.58 9.35
C LEU A 351 -21.28 -8.59 10.87
N LEU A 352 -20.31 -8.09 11.64
CA LEU A 352 -20.43 -8.00 13.10
C LEU A 352 -21.57 -7.06 13.55
N ARG A 353 -21.87 -5.99 12.78
CA ARG A 353 -22.99 -5.07 13.05
C ARG A 353 -24.36 -5.70 12.78
N GLU A 354 -24.45 -6.79 12.02
CA GLU A 354 -25.69 -7.55 11.80
C GLU A 354 -26.06 -8.45 12.99
N CYS A 355 -25.30 -8.42 14.09
CA CYS A 355 -25.59 -9.17 15.30
C CYS A 355 -27.04 -8.93 15.78
N PRO A 356 -27.85 -9.98 15.96
CA PRO A 356 -29.25 -9.83 16.32
C PRO A 356 -29.42 -9.30 17.75
N SER A 357 -30.56 -8.66 18.02
CA SER A 357 -30.95 -8.15 19.34
C SER A 357 -31.94 -9.09 20.03
N TYR A 358 -31.74 -10.40 19.92
CA TYR A 358 -32.65 -11.37 20.51
C TYR A 358 -32.64 -11.27 22.04
N GLN A 359 -33.83 -11.40 22.61
CA GLN A 359 -34.08 -11.30 24.04
C GLN A 359 -34.82 -12.56 24.48
N ILE A 360 -34.54 -13.01 25.70
CA ILE A 360 -35.24 -14.16 26.29
C ILE A 360 -36.71 -13.83 26.60
N ASP A 361 -36.97 -12.61 27.05
CA ASP A 361 -38.30 -12.08 27.35
C ASP A 361 -38.31 -10.53 27.22
N LYS A 362 -39.46 -9.91 27.47
CA LYS A 362 -39.64 -8.44 27.38
C LYS A 362 -38.82 -7.65 28.40
N ASN A 363 -38.40 -8.26 29.50
CA ASN A 363 -37.68 -7.60 30.59
C ASN A 363 -36.18 -7.48 30.30
N HIS A 364 -35.65 -8.27 29.36
CA HIS A 364 -34.22 -8.35 29.05
C HIS A 364 -33.78 -7.50 27.84
N GLY A 365 -34.42 -6.35 27.66
CA GLY A 365 -34.22 -5.39 26.56
C GLY A 365 -32.76 -5.06 26.22
N HIS A 366 -31.95 -4.90 27.27
CA HIS A 366 -30.59 -4.35 27.18
C HIS A 366 -29.47 -5.38 27.36
N CYS A 367 -29.79 -6.65 27.61
CA CYS A 367 -28.80 -7.69 27.91
C CYS A 367 -28.10 -8.27 26.66
N GLY A 368 -28.58 -7.91 25.46
CA GLY A 368 -28.12 -8.47 24.20
C GLY A 368 -26.69 -8.06 23.79
N LEU A 369 -25.97 -8.99 23.16
CA LEU A 369 -24.61 -8.77 22.62
C LEU A 369 -24.51 -7.53 21.74
N ARG A 370 -25.52 -7.29 20.89
CA ARG A 370 -25.58 -6.14 19.97
C ARG A 370 -25.36 -4.80 20.70
N ASN A 371 -25.96 -4.60 21.87
CA ASN A 371 -25.85 -3.34 22.60
C ASN A 371 -24.44 -3.07 23.13
N LYS A 372 -23.72 -4.13 23.50
CA LYS A 372 -22.33 -4.04 23.98
C LYS A 372 -21.34 -3.91 22.82
N LEU A 373 -21.62 -4.57 21.69
CA LEU A 373 -20.73 -4.64 20.53
C LEU A 373 -20.75 -3.36 19.68
N LEU A 374 -21.92 -2.75 19.44
CA LEU A 374 -22.05 -1.61 18.53
C LEU A 374 -21.20 -0.37 18.91
N PRO A 375 -21.11 0.05 20.20
CA PRO A 375 -20.26 1.18 20.57
C PRO A 375 -18.79 0.93 20.26
N ALA A 376 -18.28 -0.28 20.55
CA ALA A 376 -16.90 -0.64 20.25
C ALA A 376 -16.62 -0.67 18.74
N LEU A 377 -17.53 -1.25 17.94
CA LEU A 377 -17.41 -1.27 16.48
C LEU A 377 -17.50 0.12 15.84
N SER A 378 -18.23 1.06 16.44
CA SER A 378 -18.24 2.45 15.98
C SER A 378 -16.91 3.14 16.28
N TYR A 379 -16.37 2.98 17.49
CA TYR A 379 -15.06 3.55 17.82
C TYR A 379 -13.91 2.98 16.98
N ILE A 380 -13.91 1.65 16.73
CA ILE A 380 -12.94 1.02 15.82
C ILE A 380 -13.05 1.61 14.42
N LYS A 381 -14.28 1.77 13.90
CA LYS A 381 -14.52 2.36 12.58
C LYS A 381 -13.98 3.78 12.50
N ASP A 382 -14.21 4.61 13.51
CA ASP A 382 -13.70 5.98 13.53
C ASP A 382 -12.15 6.02 13.54
N CYS A 383 -11.52 5.11 14.29
CA CYS A 383 -10.06 4.97 14.32
C CYS A 383 -9.50 4.49 12.96
N ILE A 384 -10.19 3.57 12.29
CA ILE A 384 -9.88 3.14 10.92
C ILE A 384 -10.00 4.33 9.96
N ASP A 385 -11.04 5.13 10.11
CA ASP A 385 -11.35 6.17 9.14
C ASP A 385 -10.34 7.30 9.09
N GLY A 386 -9.72 7.63 10.22
CA GLY A 386 -8.74 8.72 10.27
C GLY A 386 -7.29 8.34 10.54
N GLY A 387 -6.97 7.12 11.01
CA GLY A 387 -5.67 6.86 11.66
C GLY A 387 -4.75 5.80 11.03
N ILE A 388 -5.21 5.00 10.05
CA ILE A 388 -4.46 3.81 9.61
C ILE A 388 -3.60 4.02 8.35
N GLY A 389 -3.87 5.07 7.56
CA GLY A 389 -3.11 5.36 6.34
C GLY A 389 -1.70 5.90 6.62
N ILE A 390 -0.80 5.76 5.65
CA ILE A 390 0.57 6.28 5.73
C ILE A 390 0.62 7.76 5.35
N LYS A 391 1.23 8.57 6.21
CA LYS A 391 1.44 10.01 5.96
C LYS A 391 2.81 10.22 5.32
N SER A 392 2.84 10.41 4.00
CA SER A 392 4.06 10.48 3.17
C SER A 392 5.17 11.39 3.75
N LYS A 393 4.83 12.60 4.19
CA LYS A 393 5.81 13.57 4.73
C LYS A 393 6.58 13.03 5.93
N PHE A 394 5.86 12.40 6.86
CA PHE A 394 6.44 11.85 8.08
C PHE A 394 7.08 10.47 7.87
N TRP A 395 6.64 9.71 6.87
CA TRP A 395 7.25 8.41 6.56
C TRP A 395 8.72 8.54 6.18
N LYS A 396 9.05 9.51 5.32
CA LYS A 396 10.42 9.74 4.83
C LYS A 396 11.34 10.42 5.86
N THR A 397 10.79 11.28 6.73
CA THR A 397 11.57 12.12 7.65
C THR A 397 11.58 11.59 9.08
N GLU A 398 10.48 10.98 9.53
CA GLU A 398 10.23 10.61 10.93
C GLU A 398 9.65 9.19 11.03
N ARG A 399 10.27 8.22 10.35
CA ARG A 399 9.79 6.83 10.27
C ARG A 399 9.50 6.21 11.64
N SER A 400 10.37 6.46 12.63
CA SER A 400 10.23 5.93 13.99
C SER A 400 8.95 6.39 14.70
N SER A 401 8.46 7.60 14.41
CA SER A 401 7.22 8.13 15.00
C SER A 401 5.97 7.56 14.33
N GLN A 402 6.08 7.14 13.07
CA GLN A 402 4.96 6.70 12.24
C GLN A 402 4.77 5.19 12.26
N THR A 403 5.86 4.42 12.29
CA THR A 403 5.83 2.96 12.27
C THR A 403 5.02 2.39 13.44
N TRP A 404 4.32 1.30 13.16
CA TRP A 404 3.62 0.48 14.14
C TRP A 404 4.47 -0.73 14.55
N ILE A 405 5.45 -1.08 13.72
CA ILE A 405 6.36 -2.19 13.98
C ILE A 405 7.25 -1.84 15.18
N PRO A 406 7.29 -2.67 16.23
CA PRO A 406 8.14 -2.43 17.38
C PRO A 406 9.62 -2.48 16.97
N SER A 407 10.41 -1.48 17.36
CA SER A 407 11.86 -1.52 17.13
C SER A 407 12.50 -2.59 18.02
N PRO A 408 13.36 -3.48 17.49
CA PRO A 408 14.03 -4.52 18.26
C PRO A 408 14.93 -3.96 19.39
N SER A 409 15.31 -2.69 19.31
CA SER A 409 16.11 -2.00 20.32
C SER A 409 15.31 -1.48 21.53
N THR A 410 13.98 -1.54 21.46
CA THR A 410 13.09 -1.22 22.60
C THR A 410 12.68 -2.48 23.35
N ASN A 411 13.56 -3.49 23.38
CA ASN A 411 13.65 -4.36 24.55
C ASN A 411 14.11 -3.50 25.73
N ASN A 412 13.17 -2.71 26.26
CA ASN A 412 13.23 -2.24 27.63
C ASN A 412 13.70 -3.41 28.47
N SER A 413 14.83 -3.23 29.15
CA SER A 413 15.43 -4.19 30.08
C SER A 413 14.38 -5.16 30.62
N ASN A 414 14.40 -6.41 30.17
CA ASN A 414 13.71 -7.51 30.81
C ASN A 414 14.34 -7.69 32.20
N LYS A 415 13.98 -6.82 33.14
CA LYS A 415 14.12 -7.10 34.56
C LYS A 415 13.06 -8.14 34.85
N LYS A 416 13.44 -9.41 34.74
CA LYS A 416 12.61 -10.52 35.18
C LYS A 416 12.14 -10.21 36.59
N ALA A 417 10.83 -10.28 36.83
CA ALA A 417 10.26 -10.19 38.15
C ALA A 417 10.99 -11.20 39.06
N PHE A 418 11.48 -10.74 40.20
CA PHE A 418 12.06 -11.61 41.21
C PHE A 418 11.30 -11.41 42.52
N VAL A 419 11.07 -12.52 43.21
CA VAL A 419 10.32 -12.54 44.46
C VAL A 419 11.30 -12.33 45.61
N VAL A 420 11.08 -11.30 46.43
CA VAL A 420 11.78 -11.13 47.72
C VAL A 420 10.74 -11.17 48.82
N GLY A 421 10.84 -12.17 49.70
CA GLY A 421 9.98 -12.27 50.89
C GLY A 421 8.49 -12.49 50.59
N GLY A 422 8.16 -13.22 49.52
CA GLY A 422 6.76 -13.54 49.16
C GLY A 422 5.97 -12.39 48.55
N LYS A 423 6.62 -11.26 48.23
CA LYS A 423 6.07 -10.19 47.37
C LYS A 423 6.87 -10.13 46.08
N GLU A 424 6.16 -10.15 44.96
CA GLU A 424 6.72 -9.77 43.66
C GLU A 424 7.05 -8.27 43.72
N VAL A 425 8.34 -7.93 43.59
CA VAL A 425 8.79 -6.53 43.57
C VAL A 425 9.45 -6.29 42.23
N GLY A 426 8.73 -5.55 41.38
CA GLY A 426 9.04 -5.33 39.99
C GLY A 426 7.73 -5.12 39.27
N ASP A 427 7.04 -4.02 39.58
CA ASP A 427 5.78 -3.65 38.94
C ASP A 427 6.01 -3.65 37.43
N ASP A 428 5.38 -4.61 36.76
CA ASP A 428 5.28 -4.68 35.31
C ASP A 428 4.80 -3.30 34.85
N LYS A 429 5.64 -2.57 34.10
CA LYS A 429 5.10 -1.48 33.29
C LYS A 429 3.98 -2.10 32.48
N PRO A 430 2.75 -1.56 32.55
CA PRO A 430 1.59 -2.24 32.03
C PRO A 430 1.87 -2.60 30.58
N GLU A 431 1.63 -3.86 30.23
CA GLU A 431 1.30 -4.26 28.86
C GLU A 431 0.48 -3.12 28.23
N ASN A 432 0.70 -2.76 26.96
CA ASN A 432 -0.03 -1.63 26.38
C ASN A 432 -1.54 -1.94 26.47
N PHE A 433 -2.23 -1.38 27.47
CA PHE A 433 -3.57 -1.79 27.82
C PHE A 433 -4.55 -0.75 27.33
N PHE A 434 -5.52 -1.19 26.55
CA PHE A 434 -6.60 -0.34 26.09
C PHE A 434 -7.83 -0.53 26.98
N ASP A 435 -8.16 0.50 27.74
CA ASP A 435 -9.38 0.56 28.54
C ASP A 435 -10.48 1.35 27.82
N PHE A 436 -11.54 0.66 27.39
CA PHE A 436 -12.69 1.29 26.75
C PHE A 436 -13.53 2.15 27.71
N LYS A 437 -13.46 1.91 29.03
CA LYS A 437 -14.12 2.75 30.05
C LYS A 437 -13.52 4.13 30.14
N SER A 438 -12.23 4.24 29.88
CA SER A 438 -11.47 5.50 30.01
C SER A 438 -11.84 6.54 28.94
N LEU A 439 -12.62 6.16 27.93
CA LEU A 439 -13.04 7.06 26.85
C LEU A 439 -14.20 7.96 27.28
N ASN A 440 -14.02 9.26 27.11
CA ASN A 440 -15.08 10.22 27.37
C ASN A 440 -16.14 10.18 26.25
N ARG A 441 -17.32 10.78 26.51
CA ARG A 441 -18.40 10.88 25.49
C ARG A 441 -17.93 11.57 24.21
N GLU A 442 -17.05 12.57 24.33
CA GLU A 442 -16.47 13.26 23.18
C GLU A 442 -15.57 12.33 22.35
N ASP A 443 -14.75 11.49 22.98
CA ASP A 443 -13.91 10.52 22.28
C ASP A 443 -14.73 9.47 21.53
N LEU A 444 -15.87 9.07 22.09
CA LEU A 444 -16.81 8.11 21.46
C LEU A 444 -17.66 8.70 20.33
N THR A 445 -17.99 9.99 20.41
CA THR A 445 -18.79 10.67 19.37
C THR A 445 -17.95 11.24 18.25
N SER A 446 -16.69 11.57 18.54
CA SER A 446 -15.77 12.24 17.63
C SER A 446 -14.58 11.37 17.25
N GLY A 447 -14.59 10.06 17.53
CA GLY A 447 -13.54 9.13 17.09
C GLY A 447 -12.15 9.44 17.63
N GLY A 448 -12.05 9.88 18.88
CA GLY A 448 -10.77 10.26 19.49
C GLY A 448 -10.15 11.55 18.90
N ARG A 449 -10.91 12.40 18.20
CA ARG A 449 -10.44 13.72 17.74
C ARG A 449 -9.86 14.60 18.86
N SER A 450 -10.31 14.44 20.11
CA SER A 450 -9.76 15.18 21.26
C SER A 450 -8.29 14.81 21.55
N LEU A 451 -7.91 13.54 21.29
CA LEU A 451 -6.56 13.00 21.46
C LEU A 451 -5.71 13.12 20.18
N GLY A 452 -6.33 13.45 19.05
CA GLY A 452 -5.78 13.30 17.71
C GLY A 452 -6.00 11.87 17.19
N VAL A 453 -6.67 11.75 16.03
CA VAL A 453 -7.18 10.47 15.51
C VAL A 453 -6.06 9.42 15.32
N ASP A 454 -4.85 9.84 14.94
CA ASP A 454 -3.71 8.91 14.82
C ASP A 454 -3.27 8.34 16.17
N LYS A 455 -3.26 9.17 17.23
CA LYS A 455 -2.87 8.73 18.57
C LYS A 455 -3.92 7.80 19.15
N ALA A 456 -5.20 8.11 18.91
CA ALA A 456 -6.31 7.24 19.29
C ALA A 456 -6.22 5.88 18.58
N ALA A 457 -5.96 5.87 17.27
CA ALA A 457 -5.76 4.65 16.49
C ALA A 457 -4.54 3.85 16.99
N LYS A 458 -3.40 4.48 17.22
CA LYS A 458 -2.21 3.82 17.78
C LYS A 458 -2.48 3.22 19.16
N LYS A 459 -3.09 3.98 20.07
CA LYS A 459 -3.46 3.51 21.42
C LYS A 459 -4.38 2.30 21.35
N LEU A 460 -5.32 2.27 20.40
CA LEU A 460 -6.26 1.17 20.23
C LEU A 460 -5.60 -0.06 19.59
N PHE A 461 -4.94 0.09 18.44
CA PHE A 461 -4.49 -1.04 17.63
C PHE A 461 -3.14 -1.62 18.10
N LEU A 462 -2.31 -0.82 18.77
CA LEU A 462 -1.02 -1.28 19.33
C LEU A 462 -1.13 -1.78 20.77
N ALA A 463 -2.33 -1.86 21.33
CA ALA A 463 -2.54 -2.42 22.67
C ALA A 463 -2.30 -3.94 22.69
N ASP A 464 -1.61 -4.45 23.69
CA ASP A 464 -1.40 -5.89 23.88
C ASP A 464 -2.64 -6.57 24.49
N LYS A 465 -3.44 -5.80 25.24
CA LYS A 465 -4.70 -6.25 25.85
C LYS A 465 -5.78 -5.16 25.76
N TRP A 466 -7.04 -5.60 25.67
CA TRP A 466 -8.21 -4.74 25.57
C TRP A 466 -9.25 -5.09 26.65
N ASP A 467 -9.72 -4.10 27.40
CA ASP A 467 -10.96 -4.20 28.17
C ASP A 467 -12.08 -3.44 27.44
N TRP A 468 -13.05 -4.20 26.94
CA TRP A 468 -14.19 -3.69 26.18
C TRP A 468 -15.42 -3.39 27.05
N ILE A 469 -15.33 -3.58 28.37
CA ILE A 469 -16.41 -3.24 29.28
C ILE A 469 -16.59 -1.72 29.26
N ARG A 470 -17.81 -1.23 29.00
CA ARG A 470 -18.12 0.21 29.02
C ARG A 470 -18.77 0.67 30.32
N GLU A 471 -19.36 -0.25 31.10
CA GLU A 471 -20.14 0.11 32.29
C GLU A 471 -19.29 0.93 33.26
N VAL A 472 -19.57 2.24 33.28
CA VAL A 472 -19.09 3.15 34.30
C VAL A 472 -19.94 2.84 35.53
N GLU A 473 -19.45 2.00 36.42
CA GLU A 473 -19.90 2.09 37.80
C GLU A 473 -19.44 3.43 38.35
N THR A 474 -20.16 4.51 38.05
CA THR A 474 -20.10 5.62 39.00
C THR A 474 -20.89 5.14 40.20
N GLU A 475 -20.28 5.18 41.39
CA GLU A 475 -21.04 5.03 42.64
C GLU A 475 -22.29 5.93 42.67
N LYS A 476 -22.29 7.02 41.88
CA LYS A 476 -23.44 7.90 41.63
C LYS A 476 -24.64 7.20 40.96
N GLU A 477 -24.45 6.22 40.09
CA GLU A 477 -25.55 5.44 39.50
C GLU A 477 -26.06 4.36 40.46
N LYS A 478 -25.17 3.73 41.24
CA LYS A 478 -25.56 2.86 42.37
C LYS A 478 -26.32 3.65 43.46
N GLU A 479 -25.90 4.87 43.78
CA GLU A 479 -26.62 5.78 44.68
C GLU A 479 -27.96 6.23 44.09
N ARG A 480 -28.05 6.52 42.79
CA ARG A 480 -29.33 6.88 42.15
C ARG A 480 -30.32 5.72 42.15
N MET A 481 -29.86 4.49 41.90
CA MET A 481 -30.70 3.29 41.97
C MET A 481 -31.08 2.94 43.42
N SER A 482 -30.18 3.16 44.38
CA SER A 482 -30.46 3.01 45.82
C SER A 482 -31.43 4.07 46.36
N LYS A 483 -31.42 5.29 45.81
CA LYS A 483 -32.31 6.40 46.20
C LYS A 483 -33.63 6.42 45.42
N SER A 484 -33.77 5.61 44.37
CA SER A 484 -35.03 5.43 43.66
C SER A 484 -35.92 4.47 44.46
N SER A 485 -36.63 5.02 45.45
CA SER A 485 -37.61 4.34 46.31
C SER A 485 -38.90 3.93 45.57
N TYR A 486 -38.79 3.39 44.35
CA TYR A 486 -39.91 2.97 43.52
C TYR A 486 -39.89 1.47 43.19
N PHE A 487 -39.49 0.64 44.16
CA PHE A 487 -39.86 -0.77 44.20
C PHE A 487 -40.08 -1.19 45.65
N ARG A 488 -41.22 -0.75 46.20
CA ARG A 488 -41.99 -1.56 47.15
C ARG A 488 -43.30 -1.87 46.44
N PHE A 489 -43.40 -3.08 45.89
CA PHE A 489 -44.46 -4.06 46.08
C PHE A 489 -44.15 -5.30 45.25
#